data_AF-A0ABC8RPK1-F1
#
_entry.id   AF-A0ABC8RPK1-F1
#
_cell.length_a   1.000
_cell.length_b   1.000
_cell.length_c   1.000
_cell.angle_alpha   90.00
_cell.angle_beta   90.00
_cell.angle_gamma   90.00
#
_symmetry.space_group_name_H-M   'P 1'
#
loop_
_entity.id
_entity.type
_entity.pdbx_description
1 polymer ?
#
loop_
_entity_poly.entity_id
_entity_poly.type
_entity_poly.pdbx_seq_one_letter_code
_entity_poly.pdbx_strand_id
1 'polypeptide(L)'
;MLGRYESPEEHPFFPDDLPSPLLLPPLNHPKLLHPAAAGINVNKNIWDMYFNQLLPLFVAEGDDGNFVQTADCDLQCLQALSRRIHYGKFVAEVKFRDEEGEYAPAIHAQDRDCLMRLLTFEKVEEMVKKRVEKKAMVFGQEVTPNDHDEKRGKYKVEPSIVSRLYGDWVMPLTKLVEVEYLLRRLES
;
A
#
# COMPACT_ATOMS: atom_id res chain seq x y z
N MET A 1 -19.57 -1.60 12.37
CA MET A 1 -18.90 -0.60 11.50
C MET A 1 -19.83 -0.21 10.36
N LEU A 2 -19.69 0.99 9.79
CA LEU A 2 -20.54 1.51 8.70
C LEU A 2 -20.18 0.89 7.32
N GLY A 3 -20.09 -0.44 7.23
CA GLY A 3 -19.83 -1.14 5.96
C GLY A 3 -18.45 -0.90 5.33
N ARG A 4 -17.47 -0.30 6.04
CA ARG A 4 -16.14 0.04 5.49
C ARG A 4 -15.47 -1.13 4.74
N TYR A 5 -15.46 -2.32 5.35
CA TYR A 5 -14.81 -3.51 4.79
C TYR A 5 -15.70 -4.28 3.80
N GLU A 6 -16.87 -3.75 3.43
CA GLU A 6 -17.62 -4.20 2.25
C GLU A 6 -16.99 -3.64 0.97
N SER A 7 -16.22 -2.55 1.07
CA SER A 7 -15.45 -2.02 -0.04
C SER A 7 -14.31 -2.96 -0.44
N PRO A 8 -14.12 -3.26 -1.74
CA PRO A 8 -13.02 -4.10 -2.22
C PRO A 8 -11.63 -3.48 -2.00
N GLU A 9 -11.56 -2.18 -1.72
CA GLU A 9 -10.33 -1.43 -1.47
C GLU A 9 -9.87 -1.45 0.00
N GLU A 10 -10.73 -1.88 0.93
CA GLU A 10 -10.47 -1.83 2.36
C GLU A 10 -10.22 -3.24 2.92
N HIS A 11 -9.12 -3.41 3.66
CA HIS A 11 -8.74 -4.69 4.25
C HIS A 11 -8.55 -4.53 5.76
N PRO A 12 -9.26 -5.30 6.60
CA PRO A 12 -9.12 -5.24 8.05
C PRO A 12 -7.79 -5.85 8.49
N PHE A 13 -7.15 -5.26 9.51
CA PHE A 13 -5.98 -5.86 10.17
C PHE A 13 -6.38 -7.02 11.10
N PHE A 14 -7.60 -6.96 11.65
CA PHE A 14 -8.19 -7.98 12.52
C PHE A 14 -9.52 -8.46 11.91
N PRO A 15 -9.50 -9.37 10.92
CA PRO A 15 -10.71 -9.83 10.24
C PRO A 15 -11.63 -10.64 11.16
N ASP A 16 -11.06 -11.36 12.14
CA ASP A 16 -11.81 -12.25 13.04
C ASP A 16 -12.63 -11.47 14.09
N ASP A 17 -12.28 -10.22 14.36
CA ASP A 17 -12.90 -9.36 15.37
C ASP A 17 -13.92 -8.38 14.77
N LEU A 18 -14.31 -8.56 13.50
CA LEU A 18 -15.24 -7.65 12.85
C LEU A 18 -16.67 -7.86 13.34
N PRO A 19 -17.34 -6.81 13.86
CA PRO A 19 -18.75 -6.91 14.16
C PRO A 19 -19.53 -7.07 12.86
N SER A 20 -20.65 -7.80 12.91
CA SER A 20 -21.57 -7.87 11.78
C SER A 20 -21.89 -6.46 11.27
N PRO A 21 -21.90 -6.22 9.94
CA PRO A 21 -22.27 -4.93 9.39
C PRO A 21 -23.63 -4.53 9.97
N LEU A 22 -23.73 -3.29 10.45
CA LEU A 22 -25.05 -2.73 10.76
C LEU A 22 -25.84 -2.78 9.45
N LEU A 23 -27.12 -3.22 9.50
CA LEU A 23 -28.03 -3.42 8.37
C LEU A 23 -28.12 -2.16 7.48
N LEU A 24 -27.11 -1.96 6.65
CA LEU A 24 -27.07 -0.99 5.57
C LEU A 24 -27.51 -1.73 4.31
N PRO A 25 -28.21 -1.06 3.38
CA PRO A 25 -28.44 -1.62 2.06
C PRO A 25 -27.08 -2.05 1.48
N PRO A 26 -26.96 -3.26 0.93
CA PRO A 26 -25.68 -3.71 0.38
C PRO A 26 -25.22 -2.69 -0.66
N LEU A 27 -24.02 -2.15 -0.46
CA LEU A 27 -23.41 -1.24 -1.43
C LEU A 27 -23.18 -2.04 -2.72
N ASN A 28 -23.89 -1.68 -3.79
CA ASN A 28 -23.70 -2.26 -5.11
C ASN A 28 -22.36 -1.77 -5.70
N HIS A 29 -21.27 -2.39 -5.25
CA HIS A 29 -19.95 -2.17 -5.85
C HIS A 29 -19.88 -2.91 -7.20
N PRO A 30 -19.35 -2.28 -8.26
CA PRO A 30 -19.12 -2.97 -9.52
C PRO A 30 -18.14 -4.14 -9.28
N LYS A 31 -18.51 -5.33 -9.73
CA LYS A 31 -17.68 -6.55 -9.64
C LYS A 31 -16.51 -6.47 -10.61
N LEU A 32 -15.54 -5.62 -10.30
CA LEU A 32 -14.35 -5.39 -11.13
C LEU A 32 -13.31 -6.49 -10.95
N LEU A 33 -13.14 -6.98 -9.72
CA LEU A 33 -12.14 -7.98 -9.36
C LEU A 33 -12.73 -9.40 -9.43
N HIS A 34 -11.87 -10.36 -9.72
CA HIS A 34 -12.18 -11.79 -9.60
C HIS A 34 -12.57 -12.15 -8.15
N PRO A 35 -13.55 -13.04 -7.91
CA PRO A 35 -13.95 -13.43 -6.55
C PRO A 35 -12.80 -13.89 -5.66
N ALA A 36 -11.76 -14.52 -6.24
CA ALA A 36 -10.57 -14.93 -5.53
C ALA A 36 -9.80 -13.78 -4.84
N ALA A 37 -10.04 -12.51 -5.24
CA ALA A 37 -9.51 -11.33 -4.55
C ALA A 37 -9.89 -11.25 -3.07
N ALA A 38 -11.04 -11.82 -2.68
CA ALA A 38 -11.57 -11.74 -1.33
C ALA A 38 -10.65 -12.40 -0.30
N GLY A 39 -9.91 -13.45 -0.68
CA GLY A 39 -9.00 -14.17 0.20
C GLY A 39 -7.62 -13.53 0.39
N ILE A 40 -7.30 -12.47 -0.36
CA ILE A 40 -5.96 -11.88 -0.36
C ILE A 40 -5.90 -10.74 0.66
N ASN A 41 -5.19 -10.95 1.76
CA ASN A 41 -4.94 -9.93 2.77
C ASN A 41 -3.51 -10.07 3.32
N VAL A 42 -2.63 -9.11 3.00
CA VAL A 42 -1.22 -9.07 3.43
C VAL A 42 -1.00 -8.11 4.61
N ASN A 43 -2.06 -7.74 5.34
CA ASN A 43 -1.96 -6.80 6.47
C ASN A 43 -1.01 -7.27 7.58
N LYS A 44 -0.79 -8.58 7.76
CA LYS A 44 0.23 -9.10 8.69
C LYS A 44 1.64 -8.63 8.30
N ASN A 45 1.97 -8.67 7.02
CA ASN A 45 3.25 -8.18 6.50
C ASN A 45 3.35 -6.65 6.59
N ILE A 46 2.24 -5.94 6.35
CA ILE A 46 2.19 -4.47 6.47
C ILE A 46 2.39 -4.05 7.93
N TRP A 47 1.75 -4.74 8.87
CA TRP A 47 1.90 -4.51 10.30
C TRP A 47 3.35 -4.69 10.75
N ASP A 48 3.95 -5.84 10.41
CA ASP A 48 5.35 -6.15 10.74
C ASP A 48 6.30 -5.10 10.16
N MET A 49 6.15 -4.78 8.87
CA MET A 49 6.95 -3.75 8.22
C MET A 49 6.79 -2.38 8.89
N TYR A 50 5.57 -1.99 9.22
CA TYR A 50 5.28 -0.68 9.81
C TYR A 50 5.99 -0.52 11.17
N PHE A 51 5.74 -1.44 12.11
CA PHE A 51 6.25 -1.31 13.48
C PHE A 51 7.73 -1.70 13.61
N ASN A 52 8.18 -2.75 12.92
CA ASN A 52 9.52 -3.31 13.15
C ASN A 52 10.59 -2.73 12.23
N GLN A 53 10.20 -2.13 11.09
CA GLN A 53 11.16 -1.66 10.08
C GLN A 53 11.01 -0.18 9.78
N LEU A 54 9.79 0.32 9.62
CA LEU A 54 9.54 1.68 9.17
C LEU A 54 9.56 2.70 10.31
N LEU A 55 8.79 2.48 11.37
CA LEU A 55 8.63 3.42 12.49
C LEU A 55 9.98 3.80 13.13
N PRO A 56 10.93 2.86 13.36
CA PRO A 56 12.26 3.21 13.89
C PRO A 56 13.12 4.10 13.00
N LEU A 57 12.79 4.29 11.71
CA LEU A 57 13.61 5.08 10.78
C LEU A 57 13.36 6.57 10.86
N PHE A 58 12.17 7.01 11.30
CA PHE A 58 11.82 8.44 11.31
C PHE A 58 11.23 8.93 12.64
N VAL A 59 11.06 8.06 13.63
CA VAL A 59 10.65 8.43 14.98
C VAL A 59 11.86 8.42 15.89
N ALA A 60 12.06 9.50 16.64
CA ALA A 60 13.11 9.57 17.65
C ALA A 60 12.74 8.72 18.87
N GLU A 61 13.73 8.07 19.48
CA GLU A 61 13.52 7.37 20.75
C GLU A 61 13.12 8.36 21.86
N GLY A 62 12.12 7.98 22.66
CA GLY A 62 11.61 8.79 23.77
C GLY A 62 10.16 8.48 24.09
N ASP A 63 9.65 9.16 25.11
CA ASP A 63 8.24 9.14 25.49
C ASP A 63 7.80 10.57 25.80
N ASP A 64 6.89 11.08 24.98
CA ASP A 64 6.32 12.43 25.10
C ASP A 64 4.92 12.42 25.75
N GLY A 65 4.41 11.24 26.13
CA GLY A 65 3.09 11.04 26.74
C GLY A 65 1.90 11.12 25.77
N ASN A 66 2.12 11.33 24.46
CA ASN A 66 1.04 11.58 23.50
C ASN A 66 0.43 10.29 22.90
N PHE A 67 0.26 9.24 23.70
CA PHE A 67 -0.09 7.88 23.23
C PHE A 67 -1.36 7.82 22.37
N VAL A 68 -2.41 8.59 22.70
CA VAL A 68 -3.67 8.59 21.95
C VAL A 68 -3.46 9.17 20.55
N GLN A 69 -2.71 10.27 20.45
CA GLN A 69 -2.42 10.91 19.15
C GLN A 69 -1.51 10.02 18.30
N THR A 70 -0.53 9.38 18.93
CA THR A 70 0.35 8.40 18.27
C THR A 70 -0.47 7.25 17.70
N ALA A 71 -1.36 6.64 18.50
CA ALA A 71 -2.20 5.54 18.03
C ALA A 71 -3.14 5.94 16.87
N ASP A 72 -3.71 7.15 16.92
CA ASP A 72 -4.55 7.67 15.84
C ASP A 72 -3.76 7.91 14.54
N CYS A 73 -2.53 8.43 14.64
CA CYS A 73 -1.61 8.62 13.52
C CYS A 73 -1.18 7.27 12.93
N ASP A 74 -0.81 6.30 13.78
CA ASP A 74 -0.40 4.96 13.36
C ASP A 74 -1.53 4.26 12.60
N LEU A 75 -2.77 4.35 13.12
CA LEU A 75 -3.94 3.80 12.46
C LEU A 75 -4.17 4.41 11.07
N GLN A 76 -4.01 5.73 10.92
CA GLN A 76 -4.13 6.39 9.62
C GLN A 76 -3.06 5.93 8.65
N CYS A 77 -1.80 5.82 9.10
CA CYS A 77 -0.70 5.31 8.30
C CYS A 77 -0.94 3.87 7.85
N LEU A 78 -1.31 2.98 8.78
CA LEU A 78 -1.61 1.57 8.49
C LEU A 78 -2.74 1.41 7.48
N GLN A 79 -3.83 2.18 7.63
CA GLN A 79 -4.95 2.15 6.69
C GLN A 79 -4.55 2.66 5.30
N ALA A 80 -3.78 3.76 5.22
CA ALA A 80 -3.31 4.31 3.95
C ALA A 80 -2.35 3.34 3.23
N LEU A 81 -1.42 2.72 3.97
CA LEU A 81 -0.50 1.71 3.46
C LEU A 81 -1.27 0.48 2.96
N SER A 82 -2.20 -0.03 3.79
CA SER A 82 -3.02 -1.19 3.45
C SER A 82 -3.80 -0.95 2.16
N ARG A 83 -4.52 0.18 2.04
CA ARG A 83 -5.27 0.52 0.84
C ARG A 83 -4.35 0.61 -0.38
N ARG A 84 -3.21 1.31 -0.26
CA ARG A 84 -2.27 1.50 -1.38
C ARG A 84 -1.69 0.17 -1.87
N ILE A 85 -1.29 -0.69 -0.95
CA ILE A 85 -0.66 -1.99 -1.25
C ILE A 85 -1.69 -2.94 -1.85
N HIS A 86 -2.88 -3.04 -1.25
CA HIS A 86 -3.93 -3.91 -1.76
C HIS A 86 -4.56 -3.41 -3.06
N TYR A 87 -4.39 -2.13 -3.40
CA TYR A 87 -4.72 -1.62 -4.73
C TYR A 87 -3.99 -2.39 -5.86
N GLY A 88 -2.91 -3.11 -5.53
CA GLY A 88 -2.28 -4.08 -6.42
C GLY A 88 -3.27 -5.05 -7.06
N LYS A 89 -4.38 -5.41 -6.40
CA LYS A 89 -5.43 -6.27 -7.01
C LYS A 89 -6.01 -5.64 -8.28
N PHE A 90 -6.32 -4.34 -8.24
CA PHE A 90 -6.84 -3.62 -9.39
C PHE A 90 -5.77 -3.42 -10.46
N VAL A 91 -4.53 -3.13 -10.07
CA VAL A 91 -3.41 -3.02 -11.00
C VAL A 91 -3.21 -4.33 -11.76
N ALA A 92 -3.20 -5.46 -11.05
CA ALA A 92 -3.07 -6.78 -11.64
C ALA A 92 -4.25 -7.13 -12.55
N GLU A 93 -5.49 -6.79 -12.17
CA GLU A 93 -6.66 -7.00 -13.02
C GLU A 93 -6.57 -6.22 -14.34
N VAL A 94 -6.13 -4.96 -14.28
CA VAL A 94 -5.95 -4.14 -15.49
C VAL A 94 -4.86 -4.73 -16.38
N LYS A 95 -3.69 -5.07 -15.81
CA LYS A 95 -2.58 -5.69 -16.56
C LYS A 95 -2.98 -7.03 -17.20
N PHE A 96 -3.68 -7.87 -16.46
CA PHE A 96 -4.15 -9.16 -16.96
C PHE A 96 -5.12 -9.01 -18.13
N ARG A 97 -6.03 -8.02 -18.07
CA ARG A 97 -6.98 -7.76 -19.16
C ARG A 97 -6.31 -7.19 -20.41
N ASP A 98 -5.22 -6.45 -20.26
CA ASP A 98 -4.49 -5.85 -21.37
C ASP A 98 -3.66 -6.91 -22.13
N GLU A 99 -3.01 -7.81 -21.39
CA GLU A 99 -2.05 -8.78 -21.95
C GLU A 99 -2.28 -10.21 -21.41
N GLU A 100 -3.52 -10.72 -21.49
CA GLU A 100 -3.90 -12.03 -20.93
C GLU A 100 -2.96 -13.17 -21.36
N GLY A 101 -2.56 -13.19 -22.63
CA GLY A 101 -1.69 -14.22 -23.19
C GLY A 101 -0.27 -14.27 -22.59
N GLU A 102 0.21 -13.18 -22.00
CA GLU A 102 1.54 -13.12 -21.36
C GLU A 102 1.49 -13.68 -19.94
N TYR A 103 0.41 -13.42 -19.20
CA TYR A 103 0.26 -13.88 -17.82
C TYR A 103 -0.31 -15.30 -17.71
N ALA A 104 -1.22 -15.70 -18.60
CA ALA A 104 -1.93 -16.99 -18.50
C ALA A 104 -1.00 -18.21 -18.39
N PRO A 105 0.11 -18.34 -19.16
CA PRO A 105 1.03 -19.47 -19.01
C PRO A 105 1.65 -19.56 -17.61
N ALA A 106 2.08 -18.43 -17.05
CA ALA A 106 2.67 -18.38 -15.72
C ALA A 106 1.63 -18.65 -14.61
N ILE A 107 0.39 -18.21 -14.80
CA ILE A 107 -0.72 -18.50 -13.88
C ILE A 107 -1.03 -19.99 -13.86
N HIS A 108 -1.16 -20.63 -15.03
CA HIS A 108 -1.42 -22.07 -15.11
C HIS A 108 -0.28 -22.91 -14.52
N ALA A 109 0.97 -22.48 -14.71
CA ALA A 109 2.14 -23.12 -14.11
C ALA A 109 2.33 -22.81 -12.61
N GLN A 110 1.54 -21.91 -12.04
CA GLN A 110 1.72 -21.37 -10.69
C GLN A 110 3.13 -20.80 -10.45
N ASP A 111 3.73 -20.22 -11.50
CA ASP A 111 5.10 -19.71 -11.48
C ASP A 111 5.14 -18.28 -10.95
N ARG A 112 5.29 -18.20 -9.62
CA ARG A 112 5.38 -16.95 -8.86
C ARG A 112 6.53 -16.04 -9.33
N ASP A 113 7.67 -16.64 -9.64
CA ASP A 113 8.88 -15.88 -9.99
C ASP A 113 8.76 -15.31 -11.40
N CYS A 114 8.15 -16.06 -12.32
CA CYS A 114 7.82 -15.55 -13.65
C CYS A 114 6.86 -14.35 -13.56
N LEU A 115 5.76 -14.47 -12.80
CA LEU A 115 4.83 -13.36 -12.60
C LEU A 115 5.52 -12.14 -11.98
N MET A 116 6.40 -12.34 -10.99
CA MET A 116 7.16 -11.24 -10.39
C MET A 116 8.06 -10.53 -11.40
N ARG A 117 8.72 -11.27 -12.31
CA ARG A 117 9.54 -10.70 -13.39
C ARG A 117 8.69 -9.90 -14.37
N LEU A 118 7.55 -10.44 -14.83
CA LEU A 118 6.63 -9.78 -15.74
C LEU A 118 6.09 -8.45 -15.16
N LEU A 119 5.86 -8.41 -13.85
CA LEU A 119 5.33 -7.22 -13.17
C LEU A 119 6.39 -6.16 -12.83
N THR A 120 7.68 -6.48 -12.98
CA THR A 120 8.78 -5.59 -12.58
C THR A 120 9.20 -4.69 -13.74
N PHE A 121 8.89 -3.40 -13.63
CA PHE A 121 9.27 -2.38 -14.61
C PHE A 121 10.21 -1.36 -13.96
N GLU A 122 11.51 -1.64 -13.96
CA GLU A 122 12.53 -0.85 -13.23
C GLU A 122 12.46 0.66 -13.52
N LYS A 123 12.26 1.05 -14.79
CA LYS A 123 12.12 2.47 -15.16
C LYS A 123 10.93 3.14 -14.48
N VAL A 124 9.81 2.44 -14.36
CA VAL A 124 8.60 2.95 -13.69
C VAL A 124 8.83 3.04 -12.19
N GLU A 125 9.46 2.04 -11.59
CA GLU A 125 9.80 2.04 -10.17
C GLU A 125 10.71 3.22 -9.80
N GLU A 126 11.76 3.47 -10.58
CA GLU A 126 12.66 4.61 -10.38
C GLU A 126 11.96 5.96 -10.56
N MET A 127 11.03 6.07 -11.52
CA MET A 127 10.19 7.26 -11.67
C MET A 127 9.27 7.47 -10.47
N VAL A 128 8.71 6.40 -9.90
CA VAL A 128 7.86 6.45 -8.70
C VAL A 128 8.67 6.93 -7.50
N LYS A 129 9.87 6.38 -7.26
CA LYS A 129 10.77 6.80 -6.17
C LYS A 129 11.08 8.30 -6.25
N LYS A 130 11.55 8.78 -7.41
CA LYS A 130 11.85 10.21 -7.64
C LYS A 130 10.63 11.11 -7.43
N ARG A 131 9.44 10.67 -7.86
CA ARG A 131 8.20 11.43 -7.69
C ARG A 131 7.78 11.51 -6.23
N VAL A 132 7.93 10.41 -5.48
CA VAL A 132 7.61 10.35 -4.05
C VAL A 132 8.54 11.25 -3.26
N GLU A 133 9.84 11.19 -3.53
CA GLU A 133 10.84 12.07 -2.92
C GLU A 133 10.50 13.55 -3.16
N LYS A 134 10.21 13.93 -4.42
CA LYS A 134 9.82 15.30 -4.75
C LYS A 134 8.56 15.76 -4.01
N LYS A 135 7.56 14.88 -3.83
CA LYS A 135 6.37 15.20 -3.04
C LYS A 135 6.71 15.40 -1.57
N ALA A 136 7.54 14.53 -0.99
CA ALA A 136 7.98 14.67 0.39
C ALA A 136 8.75 15.98 0.60
N MET A 137 9.58 16.40 -0.36
CA MET A 137 10.23 17.71 -0.32
C MET A 137 9.22 18.85 -0.31
N VAL A 138 8.17 18.81 -1.13
CA VAL A 138 7.18 19.90 -1.22
C VAL A 138 6.32 19.98 0.05
N PHE A 139 5.85 18.85 0.58
CA PHE A 139 4.96 18.84 1.75
C PHE A 139 5.69 18.89 3.10
N GLY A 140 6.97 18.49 3.13
CA GLY A 140 7.78 18.46 4.33
C GLY A 140 8.45 19.80 4.69
N GLN A 141 8.35 20.80 3.82
CA GLN A 141 8.91 22.15 4.04
C GLN A 141 8.14 22.89 5.14
N GLU A 142 8.88 23.50 6.07
CA GLU A 142 8.32 24.55 6.93
C GLU A 142 8.12 25.82 6.09
N VAL A 143 6.87 26.20 5.85
CA VAL A 143 6.52 27.44 5.15
C VAL A 143 6.43 28.55 6.17
N THR A 144 7.45 29.42 6.25
CA THR A 144 7.38 30.64 7.07
C THR A 144 7.20 31.89 6.20
N PRO A 145 6.42 32.90 6.64
CA PRO A 145 6.09 34.05 5.80
C PRO A 145 7.27 34.98 5.43
N ASN A 146 8.46 34.77 5.99
CA ASN A 146 9.60 35.69 5.87
C ASN A 146 10.85 35.09 5.21
N ASP A 147 10.76 33.92 4.56
CA ASP A 147 11.90 33.30 3.89
C ASP A 147 12.20 33.95 2.53
N HIS A 148 12.89 35.09 2.58
CA HIS A 148 13.85 35.44 1.54
C HIS A 148 15.19 34.76 1.90
N ASP A 149 15.73 33.99 0.96
CA ASP A 149 17.05 33.35 0.93
C ASP A 149 17.22 31.91 1.50
N GLU A 150 17.30 30.97 0.54
CA GLU A 150 18.34 29.94 0.39
C GLU A 150 18.78 29.05 1.58
N LYS A 151 17.96 28.88 2.62
CA LYS A 151 18.19 27.76 3.55
C LYS A 151 17.51 26.51 3.03
N ARG A 152 18.32 25.51 2.62
CA ARG A 152 17.88 24.11 2.41
C ARG A 152 16.96 23.72 3.57
N GLY A 153 15.66 23.70 3.29
CA GLY A 153 14.61 23.71 4.31
C GLY A 153 14.74 22.54 5.28
N LYS A 154 14.57 22.82 6.56
CA LYS A 154 14.45 21.79 7.59
C LYS A 154 13.17 21.00 7.30
N TYR A 155 13.31 19.72 6.94
CA TYR A 155 12.16 18.85 6.71
C TYR A 155 11.75 18.18 8.01
N LYS A 156 10.44 18.09 8.29
CA LYS A 156 9.94 17.33 9.44
C LYS A 156 10.23 15.83 9.35
N VAL A 157 10.26 15.31 8.12
CA VAL A 157 10.67 13.93 7.79
C VAL A 157 11.60 14.02 6.59
N GLU A 158 12.72 13.31 6.64
CA GLU A 158 13.70 13.32 5.55
C GLU A 158 13.08 12.75 4.25
N PRO A 159 13.08 13.50 3.13
CA PRO A 159 12.46 13.03 1.88
C PRO A 159 13.04 11.71 1.34
N SER A 160 14.33 11.46 1.60
CA SER A 160 15.02 10.22 1.24
C SER A 160 14.42 9.00 1.95
N ILE A 161 14.02 9.13 3.22
CA ILE A 161 13.37 8.08 4.00
C ILE A 161 12.01 7.73 3.39
N VAL A 162 11.25 8.73 2.92
CA VAL A 162 9.95 8.50 2.26
C VAL A 162 10.12 7.82 0.90
N SER A 163 11.16 8.18 0.15
CA SER A 163 11.54 7.51 -1.10
C SER A 163 11.91 6.04 -0.84
N ARG A 164 12.73 5.80 0.19
CA ARG A 164 13.13 4.46 0.65
C ARG A 164 11.93 3.65 1.12
N LEU A 165 11.00 4.23 1.88
CA LEU A 165 9.73 3.62 2.27
C LEU A 165 9.01 3.01 1.06
N TYR A 166 8.86 3.84 0.02
CA TYR A 166 8.19 3.40 -1.19
C TYR A 166 8.98 2.33 -1.95
N GLY A 167 10.29 2.51 -2.06
CA GLY A 167 11.26 1.64 -2.71
C GLY A 167 11.30 0.23 -2.14
N ASP A 168 11.60 0.15 -0.85
CA ASP A 168 12.03 -1.09 -0.20
C ASP A 168 10.84 -1.89 0.34
N TRP A 169 9.69 -1.25 0.58
CA TRP A 169 8.54 -1.91 1.21
C TRP A 169 7.23 -1.77 0.44
N VAL A 170 6.78 -0.55 0.13
CA VAL A 170 5.44 -0.36 -0.48
C VAL A 170 5.35 -1.01 -1.86
N MET A 171 6.33 -0.79 -2.74
CA MET A 171 6.31 -1.40 -4.08
C MET A 171 6.45 -2.93 -4.02
N PRO A 172 7.42 -3.51 -3.28
CA PRO A 172 7.51 -4.97 -3.14
C PRO A 172 6.24 -5.63 -2.60
N LEU A 173 5.62 -5.05 -1.55
CA LEU A 173 4.36 -5.57 -1.01
C LEU A 173 3.19 -5.39 -1.99
N THR A 174 3.17 -4.32 -2.78
CA THR A 174 2.16 -4.14 -3.84
C THR A 174 2.32 -5.23 -4.92
N LYS A 175 3.56 -5.49 -5.39
CA LYS A 175 3.84 -6.56 -6.35
C LYS A 175 3.50 -7.94 -5.78
N LEU A 176 3.74 -8.15 -4.49
CA LEU A 176 3.31 -9.36 -3.78
C LEU A 176 1.80 -9.59 -3.93
N VAL A 177 1.00 -8.55 -3.69
CA VAL A 177 -0.46 -8.60 -3.88
C VAL A 177 -0.84 -8.86 -5.33
N GLU A 178 -0.17 -8.19 -6.29
CA GLU A 178 -0.40 -8.40 -7.72
C GLU A 178 -0.19 -9.88 -8.10
N VAL A 179 0.93 -10.48 -7.66
CA VAL A 179 1.23 -11.89 -7.93
C VAL A 179 0.21 -12.83 -7.26
N GLU A 180 -0.11 -12.62 -5.99
CA GLU A 180 -1.12 -13.43 -5.28
C GLU A 180 -2.50 -13.34 -5.93
N TYR A 181 -2.83 -12.21 -6.54
CA TYR A 181 -4.05 -12.02 -7.30
C TYR A 181 -4.02 -12.80 -8.62
N LEU A 182 -2.95 -12.65 -9.41
CA LEU A 182 -2.81 -13.32 -10.70
C LEU A 182 -2.82 -14.85 -10.57
N LEU A 183 -2.14 -15.40 -9.55
CA LEU A 183 -2.10 -16.85 -9.32
C LEU A 183 -3.49 -17.48 -9.17
N ARG A 184 -4.46 -16.71 -8.65
CA ARG A 184 -5.84 -17.16 -8.43
C ARG A 184 -6.83 -16.60 -9.45
N ARG A 185 -6.34 -15.91 -10.48
CA ARG A 185 -7.19 -15.17 -11.42
C ARG A 185 -7.95 -16.07 -12.39
N LEU A 186 -7.45 -17.27 -12.63
CA LEU A 186 -8.04 -18.29 -13.51
C LEU A 186 -8.69 -19.44 -12.73
N GLU A 187 -8.83 -19.32 -11.41
CA GLU A 187 -9.58 -20.28 -10.60
C GLU A 187 -11.08 -20.21 -10.93
N SER A 188 -11.77 -21.36 -10.85
CA SER A 188 -13.21 -21.49 -11.15
C SER A 188 -14.10 -21.08 -10.00
#